data_AF-A0A6A6QMK7-F1
#
_entry.id   AF-A0A6A6QMK7-F1
#
_cell.length_a   1.000
_cell.length_b   1.000
_cell.length_c   1.000
_cell.angle_alpha   90.00
_cell.angle_beta   90.00
_cell.angle_gamma   90.00
#
_symmetry.space_group_name_H-M   'P 1'
#
loop_
_entity.id
_entity.type
_entity.pdbx_description
1 polymer ?
#
loop_
_entity_poly.entity_id
_entity_poly.type
_entity_poly.pdbx_seq_one_letter_code
_entity_poly.pdbx_strand_id
1 'polypeptide(L)'
;LAAVNIFFLAGMQVLYALALHSTEQLVNFSRDEAAWRRAASTKGAVVGGGSLFKVFTSWEALLLLAMKPLSHWIFGLTISTFGEYGVEFSVYAFLGLTAMAIVLAMFGTFLAYRRPKGPQPALYGHLRGLRQLVDEWGKGAGGRIYWGDKG
;
A
#
# COMPACT_ATOMS: atom_id res chain seq x y z
N LEU A 1 21.63 24.09 17.68
CA LEU A 1 21.81 23.70 16.26
C LEU A 1 21.50 22.22 16.00
N ALA A 2 21.86 21.28 16.87
CA ALA A 2 21.47 19.87 16.71
C ALA A 2 19.95 19.66 16.50
N ALA A 3 19.11 20.38 17.25
CA ALA A 3 17.66 20.36 17.05
C ALA A 3 17.24 20.82 15.63
N VAL A 4 17.92 21.82 15.05
CA VAL A 4 17.64 22.31 13.69
C VAL A 4 17.94 21.22 12.66
N ASN A 5 19.10 20.54 12.79
CA ASN A 5 19.45 19.42 11.92
C ASN A 5 18.45 18.26 12.09
N ILE A 6 18.07 17.92 13.33
CA ILE A 6 17.05 16.89 13.59
C ILE A 6 15.71 17.25 12.94
N PHE A 7 15.22 18.48 13.08
CA PHE A 7 13.97 18.92 12.47
C PHE A 7 14.05 18.91 10.93
N PHE A 8 15.18 19.32 10.37
CA PHE A 8 15.41 19.25 8.93
C PHE A 8 15.35 17.81 8.40
N LEU A 9 16.09 16.89 9.04
CA LEU A 9 16.11 15.47 8.67
C LEU A 9 14.75 14.81 8.88
N ALA A 10 14.06 15.11 9.98
CA ALA A 10 12.71 14.63 10.24
C ALA A 10 11.74 15.13 9.18
N GLY A 11 11.83 16.39 8.76
CA GLY A 11 11.01 16.96 7.68
C GLY A 11 11.20 16.20 6.37
N MET A 12 12.45 15.95 5.97
CA MET A 12 12.75 15.14 4.78
C MET A 12 12.22 13.70 4.91
N GLN A 13 12.40 13.07 6.06
CA GLN A 13 11.94 11.71 6.30
C GLN A 13 10.41 11.61 6.28
N VAL A 14 9.70 12.62 6.80
CA VAL A 14 8.23 12.69 6.76
C VAL A 14 7.70 12.76 5.33
N LEU A 15 8.32 13.58 4.47
CA LEU A 15 7.91 13.67 3.06
C LEU A 15 8.03 12.30 2.36
N TYR A 16 9.12 11.59 2.61
CA TYR A 16 9.34 10.28 2.00
C TYR A 16 8.43 9.20 2.58
N ALA A 17 8.23 9.21 3.90
CA ALA A 17 7.29 8.32 4.57
C ALA A 17 5.85 8.54 4.08
N LEU A 18 5.46 9.78 3.82
CA LEU A 18 4.15 10.12 3.26
C LEU A 18 3.96 9.50 1.87
N ALA A 19 4.96 9.59 0.98
CA ALA A 19 4.89 8.99 -0.35
C ALA A 19 4.73 7.46 -0.29
N LEU A 20 5.48 6.79 0.59
CA LEU A 20 5.33 5.35 0.86
C LEU A 20 3.93 5.03 1.38
N HIS A 21 3.41 5.84 2.30
CA HIS A 21 2.08 5.64 2.87
C HIS A 21 0.96 5.86 1.86
N SER A 22 1.04 6.89 1.02
CA SER A 22 0.07 7.10 -0.07
C SER A 22 0.04 5.91 -1.02
N THR A 23 1.20 5.35 -1.35
CA THR A 23 1.29 4.14 -2.17
C THR A 23 0.71 2.92 -1.46
N GLU A 24 0.90 2.80 -0.14
CA GLU A 24 0.26 1.77 0.67
C GLU A 24 -1.26 1.82 0.62
N GLN A 25 -1.85 3.00 0.72
CA GLN A 25 -3.30 3.15 0.60
C GLN A 25 -3.80 2.66 -0.76
N LEU A 26 -3.05 2.94 -1.83
CA LEU A 26 -3.40 2.48 -3.17
C LEU A 26 -3.29 0.95 -3.33
N VAL A 27 -2.28 0.34 -2.73
CA VAL A 27 -2.16 -1.13 -2.66
C VAL A 27 -3.33 -1.74 -1.90
N ASN A 28 -3.71 -1.14 -0.77
CA ASN A 28 -4.87 -1.60 0.02
C ASN A 28 -6.16 -1.49 -0.77
N PHE A 29 -6.37 -0.38 -1.48
CA PHE A 29 -7.51 -0.19 -2.36
C PHE A 29 -7.55 -1.24 -3.48
N SER A 30 -6.43 -1.47 -4.17
CA SER A 30 -6.34 -2.49 -5.23
C SER A 30 -6.64 -3.91 -4.70
N ARG A 31 -6.20 -4.23 -3.48
CA ARG A 31 -6.43 -5.54 -2.86
C ARG A 31 -7.87 -5.72 -2.40
N ASP A 32 -8.47 -4.66 -1.85
CA ASP A 32 -9.88 -4.63 -1.46
C ASP A 32 -10.78 -4.79 -2.69
N GLU A 33 -10.52 -4.04 -3.76
CA GLU A 33 -11.27 -4.17 -5.01
C GLU A 33 -11.18 -5.60 -5.57
N ALA A 34 -10.00 -6.22 -5.55
CA ALA A 34 -9.84 -7.61 -5.95
C ALA A 34 -10.58 -8.61 -5.03
N ALA A 35 -10.76 -8.28 -3.75
CA ALA A 35 -11.59 -9.08 -2.84
C ALA A 35 -13.08 -8.95 -3.21
N TRP A 36 -13.58 -7.74 -3.43
CA TRP A 36 -14.96 -7.51 -3.86
C TRP A 36 -15.26 -8.18 -5.19
N ARG A 37 -14.37 -8.10 -6.18
CA ARG A 37 -14.54 -8.81 -7.47
C ARG A 37 -14.62 -10.32 -7.30
N ARG A 38 -13.85 -10.89 -6.36
CA ARG A 38 -13.93 -12.33 -6.02
C ARG A 38 -15.23 -12.69 -5.33
N ALA A 39 -15.80 -11.80 -4.53
CA ALA A 39 -17.08 -12.03 -3.88
C ALA A 39 -18.27 -12.09 -4.86
N ALA A 40 -18.18 -11.44 -6.01
CA ALA A 40 -19.15 -11.62 -7.09
C ALA A 40 -18.94 -12.89 -7.93
N SER A 41 -17.91 -13.69 -7.63
CA SER A 41 -17.67 -14.97 -8.31
C SER A 41 -18.23 -16.13 -7.49
N THR A 42 -18.43 -17.28 -8.16
CA THR A 42 -18.85 -18.53 -7.52
C THR A 42 -17.92 -19.02 -6.40
N LYS A 43 -16.67 -18.52 -6.35
CA LYS A 43 -15.69 -18.86 -5.30
C LYS A 43 -15.85 -18.04 -4.02
N GLY A 44 -16.51 -16.88 -4.09
CA GLY A 44 -16.64 -15.93 -2.97
C GLY A 44 -15.32 -15.34 -2.49
N ALA A 45 -15.39 -14.32 -1.63
CA ALA A 45 -14.22 -13.75 -0.98
C ALA A 45 -14.06 -14.27 0.44
N VAL A 46 -12.85 -14.70 0.82
CA VAL A 46 -12.59 -15.25 2.16
C VAL A 46 -12.54 -14.15 3.22
N VAL A 47 -13.45 -14.21 4.19
CA VAL A 47 -13.48 -13.34 5.37
C VAL A 47 -12.65 -13.97 6.48
N GLY A 48 -11.75 -13.20 7.09
CA GLY A 48 -11.13 -13.61 8.36
C GLY A 48 -9.99 -14.64 8.29
N GLY A 49 -9.57 -15.12 7.12
CA GLY A 49 -8.31 -15.89 7.02
C GLY A 49 -7.11 -15.09 7.53
N GLY A 50 -6.20 -15.72 8.28
CA GLY A 50 -5.12 -15.08 9.03
C GLY A 50 -4.40 -13.95 8.30
N SER A 51 -4.48 -12.75 8.88
CA SER A 51 -4.01 -11.49 8.27
C SER A 51 -2.51 -11.49 7.95
N LEU A 52 -1.70 -12.22 8.71
CA LEU A 52 -0.25 -12.20 8.60
C LEU A 52 0.24 -12.81 7.28
N PHE A 53 -0.39 -13.88 6.80
CA PHE A 53 0.04 -14.56 5.58
C PHE A 53 -0.63 -14.01 4.31
N LYS A 54 -1.79 -13.35 4.43
CA LYS A 54 -2.47 -12.73 3.30
C LYS A 54 -1.72 -11.54 2.69
N VAL A 55 -0.75 -10.95 3.39
CA VAL A 55 0.12 -9.92 2.79
C VAL A 55 0.98 -10.54 1.69
N PHE A 56 1.52 -11.74 1.92
CA PHE A 56 2.38 -12.47 0.97
C PHE A 56 1.65 -13.00 -0.27
N THR A 57 0.32 -12.91 -0.33
CA THR A 57 -0.46 -13.44 -1.47
C THR A 57 -0.67 -12.44 -2.59
N SER A 58 -0.29 -11.16 -2.41
CA SER A 58 -0.36 -10.15 -3.47
C SER A 58 1.02 -9.54 -3.69
N TRP A 59 1.46 -9.56 -4.94
CA TRP A 59 2.74 -9.02 -5.36
C TRP A 59 2.83 -7.52 -5.09
N GLU A 60 1.70 -6.80 -5.16
CA GLU A 60 1.62 -5.37 -4.84
C GLU A 60 2.05 -5.11 -3.39
N ALA A 61 1.61 -5.95 -2.45
CA ALA A 61 1.95 -5.82 -1.04
C ALA A 61 3.36 -6.34 -0.73
N LEU A 62 3.83 -7.38 -1.43
CA LEU A 62 5.21 -7.87 -1.30
C LEU A 62 6.23 -6.80 -1.74
N LEU A 63 5.98 -6.17 -2.90
CA LEU A 63 6.81 -5.09 -3.39
C LEU A 63 6.86 -3.97 -2.35
N LEU A 64 5.71 -3.50 -1.88
CA LEU A 64 5.63 -2.43 -0.90
C LEU A 64 6.29 -2.79 0.44
N LEU A 65 6.14 -4.04 0.90
CA LEU A 65 6.76 -4.55 2.12
C LEU A 65 8.28 -4.52 2.03
N ALA A 66 8.87 -4.81 0.86
CA ALA A 66 10.30 -4.70 0.63
C ALA A 66 10.74 -3.23 0.47
N MET A 67 9.96 -2.42 -0.26
CA MET A 67 10.28 -1.03 -0.54
C MET A 67 10.42 -0.21 0.74
N LYS A 68 9.52 -0.37 1.72
CA LYS A 68 9.53 0.40 2.97
C LYS A 68 10.86 0.34 3.76
N PRO A 69 11.34 -0.84 4.22
CA PRO A 69 12.58 -0.92 4.99
C PRO A 69 13.81 -0.52 4.16
N LEU A 70 13.87 -0.92 2.88
CA LEU A 70 14.97 -0.55 1.98
C LEU A 70 15.07 0.97 1.80
N SER A 71 13.92 1.60 1.58
CA SER A 71 13.74 3.05 1.47
C SER A 71 14.26 3.80 2.69
N HIS A 72 13.86 3.38 3.89
CA HIS A 72 14.31 4.00 5.14
C HIS A 72 15.79 3.75 5.41
N TRP A 73 16.29 2.56 5.06
CA TRP A 73 17.70 2.24 5.21
C TRP A 73 18.59 3.10 4.30
N ILE A 74 18.25 3.21 3.02
CA ILE A 74 18.99 4.04 2.05
C ILE A 74 18.92 5.52 2.44
N PHE A 75 17.77 5.99 2.95
CA PHE A 75 17.65 7.34 3.49
C PHE A 75 18.66 7.59 4.63
N GLY A 76 18.81 6.64 5.55
CA GLY A 76 19.80 6.72 6.63
C GLY A 76 21.25 6.73 6.13
N LEU A 77 21.55 6.08 5.00
CA LEU A 77 22.88 6.13 4.36
C LEU A 77 23.11 7.41 3.56
N THR A 78 22.04 8.12 3.19
CA THR A 78 22.10 9.33 2.37
C THR A 78 22.61 10.52 3.15
N ILE A 79 22.37 10.54 4.46
CA ILE A 79 22.61 11.72 5.29
C ILE A 79 23.54 11.36 6.44
N SER A 80 24.69 12.02 6.49
CA SER A 80 25.62 12.00 7.61
C SER A 80 25.70 13.39 8.23
N THR A 81 25.88 13.44 9.55
CA THR A 81 26.23 14.68 10.25
C THR A 81 27.76 14.76 10.33
N PHE A 82 28.36 15.77 9.73
CA PHE A 82 29.80 16.01 9.79
C PHE A 82 30.10 17.20 10.71
N GLY A 83 30.90 16.96 11.75
CA GLY A 83 31.16 17.94 12.81
C GLY A 83 29.89 18.34 13.58
N GLU A 84 29.93 19.48 14.28
CA GLU A 84 28.79 19.94 15.08
C GLU A 84 27.68 20.62 14.25
N TYR A 85 27.95 20.94 12.96
CA TYR A 85 27.14 21.89 12.20
C TYR A 85 26.79 21.47 10.76
N GLY A 86 27.49 20.51 10.16
CA GLY A 86 27.33 20.15 8.75
C GLY A 86 26.37 18.97 8.54
N VAL A 87 25.46 19.11 7.57
CA VAL A 87 24.75 17.97 6.97
C VAL A 87 25.47 17.64 5.67
N GLU A 88 25.99 16.42 5.59
CA GLU A 88 26.65 15.91 4.41
C GLU A 88 25.73 14.89 3.71
N PHE A 89 25.71 14.96 2.38
CA PHE A 89 24.92 14.07 1.55
C PHE A 89 25.83 13.12 0.78
N SER A 90 25.65 11.82 1.01
CA SER A 90 26.30 10.78 0.20
C SER A 90 25.65 10.73 -1.17
N VAL A 91 26.40 11.11 -2.21
CA VAL A 91 25.92 11.17 -3.60
C VAL A 91 25.38 9.82 -4.06
N TYR A 92 26.08 8.72 -3.75
CA TYR A 92 25.68 7.38 -4.17
C TYR A 92 24.36 6.94 -3.51
N ALA A 93 24.20 7.17 -2.21
CA ALA A 93 22.98 6.83 -1.50
C ALA A 93 21.81 7.74 -1.94
N PHE A 94 22.07 9.03 -2.20
CA PHE A 94 21.07 9.95 -2.74
C PHE A 94 20.55 9.52 -4.12
N LEU A 95 21.43 9.09 -5.02
CA LEU A 95 21.04 8.53 -6.32
C LEU A 95 20.20 7.26 -6.15
N GLY A 96 20.58 6.38 -5.22
CA GLY A 96 19.81 5.19 -4.86
C GLY A 96 18.40 5.53 -4.35
N LEU A 97 18.29 6.52 -3.47
CA LEU A 97 17.01 7.00 -2.94
C LEU A 97 16.14 7.62 -4.04
N THR A 98 16.75 8.37 -4.96
CA THR A 98 16.06 8.96 -6.12
C THR A 98 15.51 7.88 -7.05
N ALA A 99 16.31 6.86 -7.37
CA ALA A 99 15.86 5.72 -8.16
C ALA A 99 14.70 4.99 -7.48
N MET A 100 14.77 4.81 -6.16
CA MET A 100 13.71 4.21 -5.35
C MET A 100 12.41 5.03 -5.41
N ALA A 101 12.51 6.35 -5.30
CA ALA A 101 11.38 7.26 -5.42
C ALA A 101 10.72 7.20 -6.81
N ILE A 102 11.52 7.10 -7.88
CA ILE A 102 11.02 6.93 -9.25
C ILE A 102 10.27 5.59 -9.39
N VAL A 103 10.83 4.49 -8.88
CA VAL A 103 10.17 3.18 -8.88
C VAL A 103 8.86 3.23 -8.13
N LEU A 104 8.83 3.85 -6.94
CA LEU A 104 7.63 4.01 -6.13
C LEU A 104 6.57 4.83 -6.85
N ALA A 105 6.95 5.95 -7.48
CA ALA A 105 6.06 6.80 -8.24
C ALA A 105 5.48 6.09 -9.47
N MET A 106 6.31 5.35 -10.22
CA MET A 106 5.85 4.54 -11.35
C MET A 106 4.89 3.45 -10.91
N PHE A 107 5.20 2.76 -9.80
CA PHE A 107 4.35 1.72 -9.23
C PHE A 107 3.00 2.28 -8.76
N GLY A 108 3.01 3.37 -8.01
CA GLY A 108 1.78 4.05 -7.59
C GLY A 108 0.96 4.54 -8.78
N THR A 109 1.60 5.17 -9.76
CA THR A 109 0.94 5.59 -11.01
C THR A 109 0.33 4.41 -11.74
N PHE A 110 1.08 3.32 -11.91
CA PHE A 110 0.57 2.10 -12.53
C PHE A 110 -0.69 1.57 -11.82
N LEU A 111 -0.68 1.48 -10.50
CA LEU A 111 -1.85 1.03 -9.74
C LEU A 111 -3.04 1.98 -9.87
N ALA A 112 -2.80 3.30 -9.93
CA ALA A 112 -3.86 4.29 -10.07
C ALA A 112 -4.54 4.23 -11.44
N TYR A 113 -3.79 3.95 -12.50
CA TYR A 113 -4.33 3.83 -13.87
C TYR A 113 -4.81 2.43 -14.22
N ARG A 114 -4.45 1.41 -13.43
CA ARG A 114 -4.88 0.04 -13.64
C ARG A 114 -6.40 -0.04 -13.51
N ARG A 115 -7.07 -0.41 -14.60
CA ARG A 115 -8.52 -0.68 -14.62
C ARG A 115 -8.78 -2.19 -14.56
N PRO A 116 -8.97 -2.78 -13.37
CA PRO A 116 -9.27 -4.20 -13.28
C PRO A 116 -10.63 -4.52 -13.91
N LYS A 117 -10.71 -5.66 -14.59
CA LYS A 117 -11.92 -6.13 -15.27
C LYS A 117 -12.78 -6.97 -14.33
N GLY A 118 -14.09 -6.95 -14.55
CA GLY A 118 -15.06 -7.79 -13.85
C GLY A 118 -16.22 -7.01 -13.22
N PRO A 119 -17.13 -7.70 -12.51
CA PRO A 119 -18.21 -7.07 -11.77
C PRO A 119 -17.65 -6.33 -10.54
N GLN A 120 -18.07 -5.08 -10.35
CA GLN A 120 -17.77 -4.26 -9.17
C GLN A 120 -19.08 -3.74 -8.60
N PRO A 121 -19.25 -3.69 -7.27
CA PRO A 121 -20.52 -3.28 -6.70
C PRO A 121 -20.81 -1.82 -7.04
N ALA A 122 -22.05 -1.51 -7.42
CA ALA A 122 -22.46 -0.15 -7.77
C ALA A 122 -22.26 0.85 -6.61
N LEU A 123 -22.24 0.35 -5.38
CA LEU A 123 -22.02 1.12 -4.16
C LEU A 123 -20.56 1.03 -3.67
N TYR A 124 -19.60 0.65 -4.53
CA TYR A 124 -18.20 0.60 -4.13
C TYR A 124 -17.73 1.95 -3.57
N GLY A 125 -17.09 1.93 -2.40
CA GLY A 125 -16.73 3.14 -1.63
C GLY A 125 -17.80 3.58 -0.61
N HIS A 126 -19.07 3.20 -0.77
CA HIS A 126 -20.11 3.46 0.23
C HIS A 126 -20.30 2.27 1.16
N LEU A 127 -19.52 2.23 2.25
CA LEU A 127 -19.46 1.09 3.19
C LEU A 127 -20.83 0.64 3.74
N ARG A 128 -21.76 1.57 3.98
CA ARG A 128 -23.11 1.23 4.45
C ARG A 128 -23.93 0.56 3.37
N GLY A 129 -23.87 1.04 2.14
CA GLY A 129 -24.58 0.47 1.00
C GLY A 129 -23.98 -0.86 0.54
N LEU A 130 -22.65 -1.01 0.59
CA LEU A 130 -22.00 -2.30 0.32
C LEU A 130 -22.54 -3.42 1.20
N ARG A 131 -22.89 -3.13 2.45
CA ARG A 131 -23.49 -4.12 3.35
C ARG A 131 -24.84 -4.64 2.83
N GLN A 132 -25.62 -3.80 2.17
CA GLN A 132 -26.93 -4.17 1.62
C GLN A 132 -26.81 -5.02 0.36
N LEU A 133 -25.68 -4.95 -0.35
CA LEU A 133 -25.42 -5.74 -1.55
C LEU A 133 -24.92 -7.16 -1.25
N VAL A 134 -24.46 -7.43 -0.02
CA VAL A 134 -23.95 -8.75 0.35
C VAL A 134 -25.11 -9.70 0.62
N ASP A 135 -25.22 -10.74 -0.20
CA ASP A 135 -26.28 -11.74 -0.08
C ASP A 135 -26.01 -12.73 1.05
N GLU A 136 -24.74 -13.15 1.19
CA GLU A 136 -24.35 -14.13 2.20
C GLU A 136 -23.10 -13.70 2.97
N TRP A 137 -23.20 -13.80 4.30
CA TRP A 137 -22.15 -13.48 5.24
C TRP A 137 -21.56 -14.72 5.88
N GLY A 138 -20.24 -14.88 5.78
CA GLY A 138 -19.36 -15.58 6.73
C GLY A 138 -19.91 -16.88 7.29
N LYS A 139 -20.64 -16.82 8.41
CA LYS A 139 -21.17 -18.01 9.12
C LYS A 139 -22.18 -18.82 8.31
N GLY A 140 -22.96 -18.17 7.43
CA GLY A 140 -23.90 -18.84 6.52
C GLY A 140 -23.25 -19.39 5.24
N ALA A 141 -22.00 -19.02 4.96
CA ALA A 141 -21.31 -19.31 3.70
C ALA A 141 -19.86 -19.81 3.92
N GLY A 142 -19.62 -20.57 4.99
CA GLY A 142 -18.33 -21.23 5.24
C GLY A 142 -17.12 -20.29 5.37
N GLY A 143 -17.32 -19.09 5.93
CA GLY A 143 -16.28 -18.08 6.11
C GLY A 143 -16.04 -17.19 4.88
N ARG A 144 -16.97 -17.14 3.93
CA ARG A 144 -16.87 -16.34 2.70
C ARG A 144 -17.97 -15.28 2.60
N ILE A 145 -17.73 -14.26 1.80
CA ILE A 145 -18.71 -13.25 1.38
C ILE A 145 -19.01 -13.45 -0.09
N TYR A 146 -20.30 -13.38 -0.41
CA TYR A 146 -20.85 -13.36 -1.76
C TYR A 146 -21.73 -12.12 -1.94
N TRP A 147 -21.68 -11.49 -3.11
CA TRP A 147 -22.58 -10.38 -3.44
C TRP A 147 -22.96 -10.41 -4.92
N GLY A 148 -24.20 -10.02 -5.22
CA GLY A 148 -24.78 -10.10 -6.55
C GLY A 148 -25.44 -11.44 -6.81
N ASP A 149 -26.37 -11.46 -7.77
CA ASP A 149 -27.12 -12.67 -8.11
C ASP A 149 -26.14 -13.80 -8.48
N LYS A 150 -26.24 -14.91 -7.74
CA LYS A 150 -25.51 -16.14 -8.05
C LYS A 150 -26.21 -16.69 -9.29
N GLY A 151 -25.76 -16.24 -10.47
CA GLY A 151 -26.43 -16.53 -11.73
C GLY A 151 -26.97 -17.95 -11.87
#